data_AF-A0A644T4F6-F1
#
_entry.id   AF-A0A644T4F6-F1
#
_cell.length_a   1.000
_cell.length_b   1.000
_cell.length_c   1.000
_cell.angle_alpha   90.00
_cell.angle_beta   90.00
_cell.angle_gamma   90.00
#
_symmetry.space_group_name_H-M   'P 1'
#
loop_
_entity.id
_entity.type
_entity.pdbx_description
1 polymer ?
#
loop_
_entity_poly.entity_id
_entity_poly.type
_entity_poly.pdbx_seq_one_letter_code
_entity_poly.pdbx_strand_id
1 'polypeptide(L)'
;MEKRDKYLIIVGIIICIVVAGLSPFIASGNPDGLEKSAEDSSVGESVAYSFVESPFPDYTMGDSVAGEIVALILGIIITLLIGFGVAYIVRKQKT
;
A
#
# COMPACT_ATOMS: atom_id res chain seq x y z
N MET A 1 -11.47 -19.00 14.17
CA MET A 1 -11.53 -17.55 13.91
C MET A 1 -12.90 -17.09 14.36
N GLU A 2 -12.93 -16.30 15.42
CA GLU A 2 -14.18 -15.88 16.04
C GLU A 2 -14.95 -14.94 15.13
N LYS A 3 -16.26 -14.80 15.35
CA LYS A 3 -17.11 -13.89 14.56
C LYS A 3 -16.60 -12.43 14.63
N ARG A 4 -16.06 -12.04 15.78
CA ARG A 4 -15.45 -10.71 16.00
C ARG A 4 -14.22 -10.51 15.13
N ASP A 5 -13.33 -11.50 15.05
CA ASP A 5 -12.10 -11.40 14.25
C ASP A 5 -12.44 -11.26 12.75
N LYS A 6 -13.42 -12.04 12.28
CA LYS A 6 -13.96 -11.92 10.91
C LYS A 6 -14.49 -10.52 10.64
N TYR A 7 -15.27 -9.98 11.57
CA TYR A 7 -15.82 -8.64 11.45
C TYR A 7 -14.72 -7.57 11.38
N LEU A 8 -13.71 -7.63 12.26
CA LEU A 8 -12.59 -6.68 12.23
C LEU A 8 -11.80 -6.75 10.92
N ILE A 9 -11.55 -7.95 10.39
CA ILE A 9 -10.87 -8.11 9.10
C ILE A 9 -11.69 -7.49 7.96
N ILE A 10 -13.00 -7.76 7.91
CA ILE A 10 -13.87 -7.20 6.87
C ILE A 10 -13.91 -5.68 6.95
N VAL A 11 -14.11 -5.13 8.14
CA VAL A 11 -14.14 -3.67 8.35
C VAL A 11 -12.80 -3.04 7.97
N GLY A 12 -11.68 -3.65 8.35
CA GLY A 12 -10.34 -3.20 7.98
C GLY A 12 -10.13 -3.15 6.47
N ILE A 13 -10.53 -4.20 5.75
CA ILE A 13 -10.44 -4.26 4.28
C ILE A 13 -11.31 -3.17 3.64
N ILE A 14 -12.52 -2.95 4.14
CA ILE A 14 -13.40 -1.88 3.65
C ILE A 14 -12.71 -0.51 3.82
N ILE A 15 -12.12 -0.25 4.98
CA ILE A 15 -11.39 1.00 5.25
C ILE A 15 -10.22 1.15 4.26
N CYS A 16 -9.43 0.10 4.03
CA CYS A 16 -8.33 0.13 3.05
C CYS A 16 -8.81 0.52 1.65
N ILE A 17 -9.91 -0.07 1.17
CA ILE A 17 -10.47 0.20 -0.16
C ILE A 17 -11.00 1.64 -0.23
N VAL A 18 -11.69 2.12 0.81
CA VAL A 18 -12.19 3.50 0.87
C VAL A 18 -11.03 4.49 0.83
N VAL A 19 -9.97 4.26 1.62
CA VAL A 19 -8.78 5.13 1.61
C VAL A 19 -8.10 5.11 0.24
N ALA A 20 -7.94 3.94 -0.39
CA ALA A 20 -7.37 3.85 -1.74
C ALA A 20 -8.16 4.64 -2.78
N GLY A 21 -9.49 4.57 -2.74
CA GLY A 21 -10.35 5.31 -3.67
C GLY A 21 -10.34 6.82 -3.43
N LEU A 22 -10.15 7.27 -2.18
CA LEU A 22 -10.14 8.69 -1.84
C LEU A 22 -8.75 9.32 -1.96
N SER A 23 -7.67 8.54 -1.88
CA SER A 23 -6.30 9.03 -1.82
C SER A 23 -5.95 10.01 -2.96
N PRO A 24 -6.24 9.73 -4.25
CA PRO A 24 -5.94 10.66 -5.34
C PRO A 24 -6.57 12.05 -5.21
N PHE A 25 -7.67 12.16 -4.47
CA PHE A 25 -8.44 13.41 -4.33
C PHE A 25 -8.03 14.23 -3.10
N ILE A 26 -7.40 13.60 -2.12
CA ILE A 26 -7.07 14.22 -0.82
C ILE A 26 -5.57 14.32 -0.56
N ALA A 27 -4.76 13.50 -1.24
CA ALA A 27 -3.31 13.50 -1.08
C ALA A 27 -2.70 14.74 -1.76
N SER A 28 -1.59 15.21 -1.20
CA SER A 28 -0.75 16.22 -1.85
C SER A 28 -0.13 15.62 -3.10
N GLY A 29 -0.17 16.37 -4.20
CA GLY A 29 0.39 15.92 -5.47
C GLY A 29 1.91 16.03 -5.56
N ASN A 30 2.56 16.89 -4.76
CA ASN A 30 4.02 17.06 -4.71
C ASN A 30 4.47 17.92 -3.49
N PRO A 31 5.31 17.42 -2.56
CA PRO A 31 5.69 16.02 -2.41
C PRO A 31 4.50 15.20 -1.90
N ASP A 32 4.49 13.92 -2.24
CA ASP A 32 3.52 12.99 -1.65
C ASP A 32 3.86 12.68 -0.19
N GLY A 33 3.02 11.90 0.50
CA GLY A 33 3.24 11.57 1.92
C GLY A 33 4.49 10.72 2.18
N LEU A 34 4.87 9.86 1.23
CA LEU A 34 6.02 8.97 1.31
C LEU A 34 7.32 9.76 1.09
N GLU A 35 7.35 10.57 0.04
CA GLU A 35 8.43 11.51 -0.25
C GLU A 35 8.62 12.49 0.89
N LYS A 36 7.52 13.06 1.40
CA LYS A 36 7.63 14.04 2.48
C LYS A 36 8.19 13.43 3.76
N SER A 37 7.79 12.19 4.07
CA SER A 37 8.36 11.44 5.19
C SER A 37 9.85 11.13 4.99
N ALA A 38 10.27 10.86 3.75
CA ALA A 38 11.67 10.60 3.41
C ALA A 38 12.54 11.87 3.50
N GLU A 39 12.05 13.00 3.00
CA GLU A 39 12.69 14.31 3.15
C GLU A 39 12.89 14.68 4.62
N ASP A 40 11.84 14.56 5.44
CA ASP A 40 11.88 14.89 6.86
C ASP A 40 12.84 13.97 7.63
N SER A 41 13.08 12.77 7.11
CA SER A 41 14.05 11.80 7.65
C SER A 41 15.47 11.99 7.10
N SER A 42 15.72 13.00 6.27
CA SER A 42 16.99 13.20 5.52
C SER A 42 17.40 12.02 4.62
N VAL A 43 16.43 11.19 4.21
CA VAL A 43 16.58 10.08 3.25
C VAL A 43 15.84 10.40 1.95
N GLY A 44 15.80 11.69 1.59
CA GLY A 44 15.09 12.16 0.41
C GLY A 44 15.68 11.62 -0.90
N GLU A 45 15.08 12.03 -2.01
CA GLU A 45 15.39 11.53 -3.35
C GLU A 45 16.88 11.60 -3.73
N SER A 46 17.62 12.59 -3.21
CA SER A 46 19.07 12.74 -3.43
C SER A 46 19.92 11.57 -2.91
N VAL A 47 19.37 10.76 -2.01
CA VAL A 47 20.02 9.56 -1.45
C VAL A 47 19.40 8.26 -2.00
N ALA A 48 18.29 8.37 -2.73
CA ALA A 48 17.55 7.23 -3.26
C ALA A 48 18.20 6.71 -4.55
N TYR A 49 18.99 5.65 -4.43
CA TYR A 49 19.48 4.88 -5.58
C TYR A 49 18.61 3.64 -5.80
N SER A 50 17.73 3.70 -6.81
CA SER A 50 16.93 2.56 -7.23
C SER A 50 17.73 1.67 -8.18
N PHE A 51 18.07 0.45 -7.74
CA PHE A 51 18.67 -0.58 -8.61
C PHE A 51 17.68 -1.11 -9.66
N VAL A 52 16.38 -1.00 -9.38
CA VAL A 52 15.28 -1.41 -10.24
C VAL A 52 14.22 -0.33 -10.16
N GLU A 53 13.72 0.09 -11.32
CA GLU A 53 12.65 1.07 -11.40
C GLU A 53 11.35 0.51 -10.81
N SER A 54 10.62 1.34 -10.06
CA SER A 54 9.35 0.92 -9.46
C SER A 54 8.35 0.58 -10.58
N PRO A 55 7.59 -0.52 -10.46
CA PRO A 55 6.57 -0.86 -11.46
C PRO A 55 5.40 0.14 -11.49
N PHE A 56 5.17 0.89 -10.41
CA PHE A 56 4.13 1.93 -10.26
C PHE A 56 4.73 3.15 -9.54
N PRO A 57 5.53 3.98 -10.22
CA PRO A 57 6.08 5.20 -9.62
C PRO A 57 4.93 6.16 -9.26
N ASP A 58 5.02 6.79 -8.09
CA ASP A 58 4.04 7.76 -7.57
C ASP A 58 2.59 7.24 -7.57
N TYR A 59 2.44 5.93 -7.40
CA TYR A 59 1.16 5.23 -7.49
C TYR A 59 0.47 5.34 -8.86
N THR A 60 1.16 5.77 -9.91
CA THR A 60 0.56 6.00 -11.23
C THR A 60 0.54 4.72 -12.08
N MET A 61 -0.54 4.56 -12.85
CA MET A 61 -0.67 3.53 -13.87
C MET A 61 -1.32 4.17 -15.10
N GLY A 62 -0.50 4.89 -15.88
CA GLY A 62 -0.95 5.82 -16.91
C GLY A 62 -1.38 7.17 -16.33
N ASP A 63 -1.84 8.08 -17.20
CA ASP A 63 -2.18 9.46 -16.84
C ASP A 63 -3.67 9.61 -16.48
N SER A 64 -4.12 8.87 -15.46
CA SER A 64 -5.52 8.93 -15.01
C SER A 64 -5.68 8.57 -13.53
N VAL A 65 -6.63 9.23 -12.88
CA VAL A 65 -7.05 8.93 -11.50
C VAL A 65 -7.49 7.48 -11.33
N ALA A 66 -8.10 6.89 -12.36
CA ALA A 66 -8.48 5.48 -12.34
C ALA A 66 -7.25 4.56 -12.25
N GLY A 67 -6.15 4.91 -12.93
CA GLY A 67 -4.88 4.22 -12.85
C GLY A 67 -4.30 4.25 -11.43
N GLU A 68 -4.35 5.41 -10.78
CA GLU A 68 -3.88 5.57 -9.40
C GLU A 68 -4.65 4.71 -8.39
N ILE A 69 -5.98 4.72 -8.49
CA ILE A 69 -6.83 3.89 -7.63
C ILE A 69 -6.53 2.39 -7.86
N VAL A 70 -6.33 1.98 -9.12
CA VAL A 70 -5.99 0.59 -9.45
C VAL A 70 -4.64 0.19 -8.87
N ALA A 71 -3.62 1.04 -8.99
CA ALA A 71 -2.30 0.78 -8.42
C ALA A 71 -2.36 0.61 -6.89
N LEU A 72 -3.11 1.47 -6.20
CA LEU A 72 -3.32 1.40 -4.75
C LEU A 72 -4.06 0.11 -4.34
N ILE A 73 -5.15 -0.23 -5.02
CA ILE A 73 -5.91 -1.46 -4.75
C ILE A 73 -5.04 -2.70 -5.00
N LEU A 74 -4.26 -2.71 -6.08
CA LEU A 74 -3.35 -3.81 -6.39
C LEU A 74 -2.28 -3.97 -5.31
N GLY A 75 -1.71 -2.86 -4.83
CA GLY A 75 -0.79 -2.83 -3.69
C GLY A 75 -1.41 -3.46 -2.45
N ILE A 76 -2.64 -3.06 -2.08
CA ILE A 76 -3.37 -3.62 -0.93
C ILE A 76 -3.51 -5.15 -1.06
N ILE A 77 -3.92 -5.64 -2.23
CA ILE A 77 -4.10 -7.08 -2.47
C ILE A 77 -2.77 -7.82 -2.31
N ILE A 78 -1.70 -7.31 -2.93
CA ILE A 78 -0.37 -7.93 -2.86
C ILE A 78 0.11 -7.96 -1.40
N THR A 79 0.00 -6.86 -0.66
CA THR A 79 0.41 -6.78 0.75
C THR A 79 -0.36 -7.77 1.61
N LEU A 80 -1.69 -7.87 1.44
CA LEU A 80 -2.51 -8.83 2.18
C LEU A 80 -2.15 -10.28 1.85
N LEU A 81 -1.90 -10.61 0.58
CA LEU A 81 -1.48 -11.94 0.16
C LEU A 81 -0.11 -12.32 0.75
N ILE A 82 0.86 -11.41 0.71
CA ILE A 82 2.19 -11.64 1.29
C ILE A 82 2.08 -11.81 2.80
N GLY A 83 1.42 -10.89 3.49
CA GLY A 83 1.25 -10.96 4.95
C GLY A 83 0.55 -12.24 5.39
N PHE A 84 -0.53 -12.63 4.70
CA PHE A 84 -1.22 -13.89 4.97
C PHE A 84 -0.35 -15.11 4.66
N GLY A 85 0.39 -15.10 3.54
CA GLY A 85 1.30 -16.17 3.15
C GLY A 85 2.41 -16.40 4.17
N VAL A 86 3.06 -15.33 4.62
CA VAL A 86 4.09 -15.39 5.68
C VAL A 86 3.47 -15.92 6.98
N ALA A 87 2.33 -15.37 7.41
CA ALA A 87 1.65 -15.84 8.62
C ALA A 87 1.27 -17.33 8.54
N TYR A 88 0.83 -17.79 7.37
CA TYR A 88 0.49 -19.18 7.11
C TYR A 88 1.72 -20.10 7.20
N ILE A 89 2.85 -19.72 6.59
CA ILE A 89 4.12 -20.47 6.65
C ILE A 89 4.61 -20.58 8.09
N VAL A 90 4.65 -19.46 8.81
CA VAL A 90 5.10 -19.42 10.22
C VAL A 90 4.19 -20.29 11.11
N ARG A 91 2.87 -20.24 10.90
CA ARG A 91 1.93 -21.10 11.63
C ARG A 91 2.18 -22.58 11.37
N LYS A 92 2.43 -22.96 10.11
CA LYS A 92 2.69 -24.34 9.72
C LYS A 92 3.97 -24.89 10.37
N GLN A 93 4.98 -24.06 10.61
CA GLN A 93 6.23 -24.50 11.27
C GLN A 93 6.08 -24.72 12.78
N LYS A 94 5.07 -24.11 13.42
CA LYS A 94 4.78 -24.30 14.85
C LYS A 94 3.83 -25.47 15.13
N THR A 95 3.26 -26.08 14.09
CA THR A 95 2.39 -27.25 14.18
C THR A 95 3.17 -28.49 13.77
#